data_AF-A0AA37J0P7-F1
#
_entry.id   AF-A0AA37J0P7-F1
#
_cell.length_a   1.000
_cell.length_b   1.000
_cell.length_c   1.000
_cell.angle_alpha   90.00
_cell.angle_beta   90.00
_cell.angle_gamma   90.00
#
_symmetry.space_group_name_H-M   'P 1'
#
loop_
_entity.id
_entity.type
_entity.pdbx_description
1 polymer ?
#
loop_
_entity_poly.entity_id
_entity_poly.type
_entity_poly.pdbx_seq_one_letter_code
_entity_poly.pdbx_strand_id
1 'polypeptide(L)'
;MANNIIYANPANIQELMDALKTRVVRPVAGKGLSTNDLTNELKAKYDQAAQKVDSLESAGAEANVIETVKVNGSPLTPDGSKAVNITVPTKVSQITNDSGFQTSSQVTSAINSKIASVYKPGGSVAFASLPALSASVLGKVYNVTDAFTTTSSFMEGSGKKYPAGTNVVVVDAGSRTYKFDVLAGFVDLSGYATTSAMTSAIATAKSQAISSANSSTDTKLASYLKAAELVPMTSEEIQAIFDGWE
;
A
#
# COMPACT_ATOMS: atom_id res chain seq x y z
N MET A 1 63.47 -71.90 -95.97
CA MET A 1 62.52 -70.79 -95.72
C MET A 1 63.28 -69.51 -96.00
N ALA A 2 62.90 -68.74 -97.03
CA ALA A 2 63.64 -67.52 -97.35
C ALA A 2 63.34 -66.46 -96.28
N ASN A 3 64.28 -66.23 -95.36
CA ASN A 3 64.23 -65.08 -94.47
C ASN A 3 64.43 -63.83 -95.34
N ASN A 4 63.34 -63.14 -95.66
CA ASN A 4 63.40 -61.87 -96.35
C ASN A 4 63.84 -60.80 -95.34
N ILE A 5 65.15 -60.55 -95.25
CA ILE A 5 65.70 -59.49 -94.40
C ILE A 5 65.35 -58.16 -95.07
N ILE A 6 64.35 -57.47 -94.53
CA ILE A 6 64.03 -56.10 -94.95
C ILE A 6 64.98 -55.17 -94.21
N TYR A 7 65.89 -54.53 -94.94
CA TYR A 7 66.79 -53.53 -94.38
C TYR A 7 66.07 -52.19 -94.24
N ALA A 8 66.36 -51.48 -93.16
CA ALA A 8 65.82 -50.16 -92.91
C ALA A 8 66.28 -49.18 -94.00
N ASN A 9 65.33 -48.46 -94.60
CA ASN A 9 65.59 -47.41 -95.56
C ASN A 9 64.72 -46.18 -95.19
N PRO A 10 65.02 -44.98 -95.73
CA PRO A 10 64.29 -43.78 -95.36
C PRO A 10 62.78 -43.87 -95.59
N ALA A 11 62.34 -44.54 -96.66
CA ALA A 11 60.92 -44.66 -96.99
C ALA A 11 60.17 -45.60 -96.03
N ASN A 12 60.73 -46.77 -95.73
CA ASN A 12 60.10 -47.74 -94.84
C ASN A 12 60.13 -47.31 -93.37
N ILE A 13 61.13 -46.52 -92.97
CA ILE A 13 61.14 -45.84 -91.66
C ILE A 13 60.05 -44.77 -91.64
N GLN A 14 59.88 -43.97 -92.69
CA GLN A 14 58.87 -42.92 -92.73
C GLN A 14 57.45 -43.48 -92.67
N GLU A 15 57.16 -44.55 -93.45
CA GLU A 15 55.88 -45.26 -93.37
C GLU A 15 55.63 -45.83 -91.97
N LEU A 16 56.63 -46.43 -91.34
CA LEU A 16 56.53 -46.90 -89.96
C LEU A 16 56.23 -45.75 -88.99
N MET A 17 56.90 -44.61 -89.14
CA MET A 17 56.70 -43.43 -88.28
C MET A 17 55.32 -42.80 -88.47
N ASP A 18 54.82 -42.75 -89.71
CA ASP A 18 53.48 -42.22 -89.99
C ASP A 18 52.38 -43.19 -89.54
N ALA A 19 52.60 -44.50 -89.69
CA ALA A 19 51.75 -45.52 -89.09
C ALA A 19 51.77 -45.45 -87.55
N LEU A 20 52.91 -45.16 -86.92
CA LEU A 20 53.00 -44.98 -85.47
C LEU A 20 52.25 -43.72 -85.01
N LYS A 21 52.38 -42.59 -85.72
CA LYS A 21 51.67 -41.34 -85.40
C LYS A 21 50.15 -41.47 -85.41
N THR A 22 49.60 -42.36 -86.23
CA THR A 22 48.15 -42.64 -86.27
C THR A 22 47.70 -43.63 -85.20
N ARG A 23 48.63 -44.39 -84.62
CA ARG A 23 48.36 -45.46 -83.65
C ARG A 23 48.67 -45.06 -82.20
N VAL A 24 49.30 -43.91 -81.98
CA VAL A 24 49.58 -43.39 -80.63
C VAL A 24 48.95 -42.01 -80.43
N VAL A 25 48.43 -41.76 -79.23
CA VAL A 25 48.03 -40.41 -78.81
C VAL A 25 49.29 -39.57 -78.60
N ARG A 26 49.26 -38.27 -78.89
CA ARG A 26 50.38 -37.34 -78.65
C ARG A 26 50.09 -36.39 -77.49
N PRO A 27 51.09 -36.05 -76.66
CA PRO A 27 50.90 -35.13 -75.56
C PRO A 27 50.71 -33.71 -76.08
N VAL A 28 49.84 -32.94 -75.42
CA VAL A 28 49.75 -31.48 -75.57
C VAL A 28 50.54 -30.86 -74.41
N ALA A 29 51.22 -29.73 -74.63
CA ALA A 29 52.00 -29.08 -73.58
C ALA A 29 51.14 -28.82 -72.32
N GLY A 30 51.55 -29.38 -71.18
CA GLY A 30 50.83 -29.30 -69.91
C GLY A 30 49.81 -30.42 -69.63
N LYS A 31 49.66 -31.41 -70.52
CA LYS A 31 48.76 -32.57 -70.34
C LYS A 31 49.47 -33.91 -70.50
N GLY A 32 49.10 -34.88 -69.66
CA GLY A 32 49.55 -36.28 -69.77
C GLY A 32 48.80 -37.07 -70.85
N LEU A 33 49.38 -38.19 -71.30
CA LEU A 33 48.82 -39.09 -72.33
C LEU A 33 47.74 -40.06 -71.82
N SER A 34 47.32 -39.97 -70.55
CA SER A 34 46.31 -40.84 -69.95
C SER A 34 44.89 -40.35 -70.23
N THR A 35 43.92 -41.27 -70.24
CA THR A 35 42.47 -41.02 -70.39
C THR A 35 41.87 -40.12 -69.30
N ASN A 36 42.66 -39.64 -68.34
CA ASN A 36 42.22 -38.83 -67.21
C ASN A 36 43.24 -37.70 -66.97
N ASP A 37 42.79 -36.45 -67.12
CA ASP A 37 43.57 -35.23 -66.80
C ASP A 37 43.83 -35.10 -65.29
N LEU A 38 43.11 -35.89 -64.46
CA LEU A 38 43.28 -36.00 -63.00
C LEU A 38 43.93 -37.34 -62.64
N THR A 39 44.74 -37.37 -61.58
CA THR A 39 45.15 -38.66 -60.99
C THR A 39 43.92 -39.40 -60.46
N ASN A 40 43.98 -40.73 -60.40
CA ASN A 40 42.88 -41.55 -59.86
C ASN A 40 42.48 -41.12 -58.44
N GLU A 41 43.45 -40.71 -57.64
CA GLU A 41 43.23 -40.20 -56.29
C GLU A 41 42.49 -38.85 -56.29
N LEU A 42 42.87 -37.91 -57.16
CA LEU A 42 42.19 -36.61 -57.26
C LEU A 42 40.76 -36.77 -57.78
N LYS A 43 40.54 -37.65 -58.76
CA LYS A 43 39.20 -37.95 -59.25
C LYS A 43 38.32 -38.53 -58.14
N ALA A 44 38.85 -39.47 -57.35
CA ALA A 44 38.10 -40.04 -56.23
C ALA A 44 37.71 -39.00 -55.16
N LYS A 45 38.59 -38.02 -54.88
CA LYS A 45 38.29 -36.92 -53.95
C LYS A 45 37.23 -35.96 -54.50
N TYR A 46 37.30 -35.65 -55.80
CA TYR A 46 36.30 -34.83 -56.49
C TYR A 46 34.92 -35.49 -56.48
N ASP A 47 34.84 -36.76 -56.87
CA ASP A 47 33.59 -37.52 -56.89
C ASP A 47 32.95 -37.59 -55.48
N GLN A 48 33.76 -37.76 -54.42
CA GLN A 48 33.29 -37.73 -53.03
C GLN A 48 32.75 -36.35 -52.62
N ALA A 49 33.40 -35.26 -53.03
CA ALA A 49 32.93 -33.91 -52.74
C ALA A 49 31.61 -33.62 -53.46
N ALA A 50 31.50 -34.01 -54.74
CA ALA A 50 30.26 -33.90 -55.51
C ALA A 50 29.12 -34.68 -54.85
N GLN A 51 29.34 -35.95 -54.48
CA GLN A 51 28.34 -36.75 -53.76
C GLN A 51 27.93 -36.13 -52.42
N LYS A 52 28.87 -35.50 -51.70
CA LYS A 52 28.56 -34.80 -50.45
C LYS A 52 27.71 -33.56 -50.68
N VAL A 53 27.97 -32.79 -51.73
CA VAL A 53 27.14 -31.64 -52.12
C VAL A 53 25.74 -32.11 -52.50
N ASP A 54 25.62 -33.10 -53.39
CA ASP A 54 24.33 -33.66 -53.79
C ASP A 54 23.52 -34.19 -52.60
N SER A 55 24.20 -34.82 -51.63
CA SER A 55 23.58 -35.31 -50.39
C SER A 55 23.08 -34.17 -49.51
N LEU A 56 23.82 -33.06 -49.41
CA LEU A 56 23.41 -31.89 -48.64
C LEU A 56 22.23 -31.16 -49.31
N GLU A 57 22.28 -30.97 -50.63
CA GLU A 57 21.20 -30.37 -51.40
C GLU A 57 19.92 -31.22 -51.34
N SER A 58 20.04 -32.54 -51.49
CA SER A 58 18.91 -33.47 -51.36
C SER A 58 18.31 -33.48 -49.94
N ALA A 59 19.13 -33.21 -48.92
CA ALA A 59 18.69 -33.04 -47.54
C ALA A 59 18.09 -31.65 -47.26
N GLY A 60 18.04 -30.76 -48.25
CA GLY A 60 17.48 -29.41 -48.14
C GLY A 60 18.41 -28.40 -47.46
N ALA A 61 19.73 -28.53 -47.63
CA ALA A 61 20.69 -27.57 -47.10
C ALA A 61 20.50 -26.18 -47.75
N GLU A 62 20.16 -25.19 -46.95
CA GLU A 62 20.07 -23.78 -47.33
C GLU A 62 21.22 -22.98 -46.71
N ALA A 63 21.48 -21.78 -47.22
CA ALA A 63 22.36 -20.83 -46.54
C ALA A 63 21.81 -20.52 -45.13
N ASN A 64 22.69 -20.26 -44.16
CA ASN A 64 22.26 -19.90 -42.81
C ASN A 64 21.47 -18.58 -42.84
N VAL A 65 20.16 -18.67 -42.65
CA VAL A 65 19.29 -17.48 -42.56
C VAL A 65 19.41 -16.79 -41.20
N ILE A 66 19.83 -17.54 -40.17
CA ILE A 66 20.00 -17.04 -38.80
C ILE A 66 21.46 -17.27 -38.39
N GLU A 67 22.18 -16.18 -38.11
CA GLU A 67 23.57 -16.25 -37.63
C GLU A 67 23.68 -16.17 -36.10
N THR A 68 22.76 -15.45 -35.44
CA THR A 68 22.74 -15.31 -33.98
C THR A 68 21.34 -15.05 -33.47
N VAL A 69 21.02 -15.61 -32.31
CA VAL A 69 19.82 -15.29 -31.53
C VAL A 69 20.26 -14.53 -30.30
N LYS A 70 19.61 -13.41 -29.99
CA LYS A 70 19.93 -12.58 -28.81
C LYS A 70 18.69 -12.37 -27.95
N VAL A 71 18.88 -12.31 -26.63
CA VAL A 71 17.86 -11.86 -25.66
C VAL A 71 18.43 -10.66 -24.92
N ASN A 72 17.71 -9.53 -24.94
CA ASN A 72 18.15 -8.27 -24.35
C ASN A 72 19.57 -7.86 -24.79
N GLY A 73 19.86 -8.01 -26.09
CA GLY A 73 21.17 -7.70 -26.68
C GLY A 73 22.27 -8.75 -26.44
N SER A 74 22.05 -9.74 -25.56
CA SER A 74 23.02 -10.78 -25.24
C SER A 74 22.83 -12.01 -26.14
N PRO A 75 23.88 -12.50 -26.83
CA PRO A 75 23.80 -13.73 -27.63
C PRO A 75 23.44 -14.96 -26.81
N LEU A 76 22.58 -15.81 -27.37
CA LEU A 76 22.28 -17.14 -26.88
C LEU A 76 23.10 -18.19 -27.63
N THR A 77 23.47 -19.25 -26.92
CA THR A 77 24.18 -20.40 -27.49
C THR A 77 23.19 -21.57 -27.67
N PRO A 78 23.12 -22.19 -28.86
CA PRO A 78 22.35 -23.41 -29.05
C PRO A 78 22.89 -24.55 -28.17
N ASP A 79 21.99 -25.42 -27.72
CA ASP A 79 22.36 -26.65 -27.01
C ASP A 79 22.89 -27.74 -27.95
N GLY A 80 23.20 -28.92 -27.40
CA GLY A 80 23.69 -30.07 -28.18
C GLY A 80 22.70 -30.61 -29.22
N SER A 81 21.41 -30.25 -29.09
CA SER A 81 20.34 -30.56 -30.04
C SER A 81 20.12 -29.46 -31.08
N LYS A 82 20.99 -28.44 -31.10
CA LYS A 82 20.88 -27.24 -31.94
C LYS A 82 19.64 -26.39 -31.66
N ALA A 83 19.11 -26.45 -30.44
CA ALA A 83 17.96 -25.64 -30.01
C ALA A 83 18.40 -24.46 -29.13
N VAL A 84 17.64 -23.36 -29.17
CA VAL A 84 17.78 -22.25 -28.22
C VAL A 84 16.52 -22.19 -27.35
N ASN A 85 16.70 -22.09 -26.03
CA ASN A 85 15.59 -21.91 -25.11
C ASN A 85 15.39 -20.42 -24.80
N ILE A 86 14.22 -19.88 -25.13
CA ILE A 86 13.86 -18.49 -24.82
C ILE A 86 12.85 -18.52 -23.69
N THR A 87 13.28 -18.09 -22.51
CA THR A 87 12.39 -18.01 -21.35
C THR A 87 11.51 -16.78 -21.47
N VAL A 88 10.20 -17.01 -21.62
CA VAL A 88 9.18 -15.96 -21.57
C VAL A 88 8.51 -15.99 -20.20
N PRO A 89 8.49 -14.88 -19.45
CA PRO A 89 7.78 -14.82 -18.17
C PRO A 89 6.30 -15.21 -18.33
N THR A 90 5.83 -16.15 -17.51
CA THR A 90 4.42 -16.58 -17.46
C THR A 90 3.70 -16.10 -16.20
N LYS A 91 4.46 -15.54 -15.23
CA LYS A 91 3.95 -14.94 -14.00
C LYS A 91 4.46 -13.50 -13.87
N VAL A 92 3.61 -12.62 -13.36
CA VAL A 92 3.99 -11.22 -13.07
C VAL A 92 5.18 -11.13 -12.10
N SER A 93 5.31 -12.09 -11.18
CA SER A 93 6.43 -12.14 -10.22
C SER A 93 7.80 -12.43 -10.86
N GLN A 94 7.83 -12.86 -12.13
CA GLN A 94 9.07 -13.08 -12.88
C GLN A 94 9.52 -11.80 -13.62
N ILE A 95 8.67 -10.78 -13.63
CA ILE A 95 8.95 -9.48 -14.22
C ILE A 95 9.50 -8.59 -13.11
N THR A 96 10.63 -7.94 -13.36
CA THR A 96 11.15 -6.90 -12.48
C THR A 96 10.45 -5.59 -12.86
N ASN A 97 9.86 -4.91 -11.88
CA ASN A 97 9.19 -3.64 -12.11
C ASN A 97 10.18 -2.56 -12.56
N ASP A 98 9.76 -1.74 -13.53
CA ASP A 98 10.51 -0.55 -13.94
C ASP A 98 10.52 0.52 -12.84
N SER A 99 11.48 1.44 -12.94
CA SER A 99 11.58 2.61 -12.06
C SER A 99 10.32 3.49 -12.20
N GLY A 100 9.40 3.38 -11.24
CA GLY A 100 8.14 4.14 -11.24
C GLY A 100 6.95 3.35 -10.66
N PHE A 101 7.05 2.02 -10.62
CA PHE A 101 6.02 1.17 -10.02
C PHE A 101 6.30 0.89 -8.55
N GLN A 102 5.26 0.95 -7.72
CA GLN A 102 5.34 0.70 -6.28
C GLN A 102 5.07 -0.78 -5.98
N THR A 103 5.85 -1.34 -5.08
CA THR A 103 5.60 -2.66 -4.48
C THR A 103 4.48 -2.58 -3.44
N SER A 104 3.85 -3.71 -3.11
CA SER A 104 2.85 -3.79 -2.04
C SER A 104 3.38 -3.24 -0.71
N SER A 105 4.66 -3.49 -0.38
CA SER A 105 5.29 -2.96 0.84
C SER A 105 5.40 -1.44 0.83
N GLN A 106 5.76 -0.83 -0.32
CA GLN A 106 5.81 0.62 -0.47
C GLN A 106 4.42 1.25 -0.34
N VAL A 107 3.40 0.62 -0.95
CA VAL A 107 2.01 1.06 -0.83
C VAL A 107 1.54 0.96 0.62
N THR A 108 1.72 -0.18 1.28
CA THR A 108 1.37 -0.36 2.69
C THR A 108 2.08 0.65 3.59
N SER A 109 3.37 0.90 3.36
CA SER A 109 4.14 1.89 4.13
C SER A 109 3.61 3.31 3.92
N ALA A 110 3.31 3.69 2.68
CA ALA A 110 2.75 5.01 2.38
C ALA A 110 1.36 5.21 3.00
N ILE A 111 0.50 4.17 2.96
CA ILE A 111 -0.82 4.18 3.59
C ILE A 111 -0.68 4.31 5.11
N ASN A 112 0.13 3.45 5.75
CA ASN A 112 0.34 3.49 7.19
C ASN A 112 0.92 4.84 7.64
N SER A 113 1.85 5.41 6.89
CA SER A 113 2.40 6.74 7.16
C SER A 113 1.33 7.83 7.07
N LYS A 114 0.41 7.76 6.10
CA LYS A 114 -0.70 8.72 5.99
C LYS A 114 -1.72 8.56 7.10
N ILE A 115 -2.14 7.33 7.42
CA ILE A 115 -3.11 7.07 8.50
C ILE A 115 -2.55 7.54 9.85
N ALA A 116 -1.29 7.21 10.15
CA ALA A 116 -0.62 7.66 11.36
C ALA A 116 -0.44 9.20 11.42
N SER A 117 -0.55 9.91 10.30
CA SER A 117 -0.42 11.37 10.30
C SER A 117 -1.68 12.09 10.81
N VAL A 118 -2.87 11.50 10.66
CA VAL A 118 -4.15 12.19 10.90
C VAL A 118 -4.51 12.23 12.38
N TYR A 119 -4.51 11.09 13.07
CA TYR A 119 -4.78 10.99 14.51
C TYR A 119 -3.70 10.16 15.20
N LYS A 120 -2.90 10.83 16.02
CA LYS A 120 -1.78 10.24 16.78
C LYS A 120 -2.15 10.15 18.25
N PRO A 121 -1.85 9.07 18.97
CA PRO A 121 -2.02 9.05 20.42
C PRO A 121 -1.07 10.07 21.07
N GLY A 122 -1.64 11.08 21.72
CA GLY A 122 -0.93 12.05 22.56
C GLY A 122 -0.78 11.59 24.01
N GLY A 123 -1.57 10.60 24.42
CA GLY A 123 -1.58 10.03 25.77
C GLY A 123 -2.70 10.58 26.65
N SER A 124 -2.69 10.21 27.93
CA SER A 124 -3.57 10.76 28.97
C SER A 124 -2.80 11.78 29.79
N VAL A 125 -3.28 13.02 29.87
CA VAL A 125 -2.59 14.12 30.57
C VAL A 125 -3.57 14.99 31.35
N ALA A 126 -3.10 15.58 32.44
CA ALA A 126 -3.82 16.65 33.14
C ALA A 126 -4.03 17.85 32.21
N PHE A 127 -5.08 18.65 32.43
CA PHE A 127 -5.38 19.81 31.57
C PHE A 127 -4.22 20.82 31.54
N ALA A 128 -3.61 21.07 32.70
CA ALA A 128 -2.44 21.95 32.82
C ALA A 128 -1.17 21.40 32.15
N SER A 129 -1.14 20.11 31.81
CA SER A 129 -0.02 19.42 31.16
C SER A 129 -0.21 19.24 29.66
N LEU A 130 -1.26 19.82 29.07
CA LEU A 130 -1.40 19.87 27.62
C LEU A 130 -0.17 20.56 26.99
N PRO A 131 0.34 20.04 25.86
CA PRO A 131 1.56 20.55 25.27
C PRO A 131 1.39 21.97 24.73
N ALA A 132 2.51 22.66 24.53
CA ALA A 132 2.53 23.86 23.71
C ALA A 132 2.09 23.53 22.26
N LEU A 133 1.16 24.31 21.74
CA LEU A 133 0.58 24.15 20.42
C LEU A 133 1.62 24.46 19.32
N SER A 134 1.90 23.48 18.45
CA SER A 134 2.87 23.60 17.37
C SER A 134 2.69 22.51 16.32
N ALA A 135 3.41 22.62 15.19
CA ALA A 135 3.39 21.62 14.12
C ALA A 135 3.81 20.21 14.59
N SER A 136 4.65 20.10 15.63
CA SER A 136 5.16 18.82 16.12
C SER A 136 4.11 17.99 16.87
N VAL A 137 3.05 18.64 17.35
CA VAL A 137 1.94 18.00 18.06
C VAL A 137 0.66 17.94 17.21
N LEU A 138 0.70 18.38 15.96
CA LEU A 138 -0.43 18.33 15.05
C LEU A 138 -0.96 16.90 14.87
N GLY A 139 -2.29 16.76 15.01
CA GLY A 139 -3.01 15.50 14.95
C GLY A 139 -2.89 14.65 16.21
N LYS A 140 -2.16 15.08 17.25
CA LYS A 140 -2.14 14.33 18.53
C LYS A 140 -3.45 14.49 19.28
N VAL A 141 -4.00 13.36 19.72
CA VAL A 141 -5.21 13.25 20.55
C VAL A 141 -4.80 12.98 21.99
N TYR A 142 -5.19 13.88 22.88
CA TYR A 142 -4.96 13.78 24.30
C TYR A 142 -6.26 13.45 25.01
N ASN A 143 -6.22 12.44 25.87
CA ASN A 143 -7.28 12.21 26.85
C ASN A 143 -7.01 13.10 28.06
N VAL A 144 -7.86 14.11 28.30
CA VAL A 144 -7.66 15.04 29.42
C VAL A 144 -8.21 14.42 30.69
N THR A 145 -7.35 14.18 31.68
CA THR A 145 -7.72 13.40 32.89
C THR A 145 -8.52 14.19 33.91
N ASP A 146 -8.53 15.52 33.82
CA ASP A 146 -9.26 16.39 34.74
C ASP A 146 -10.47 17.00 34.05
N ALA A 147 -11.48 17.38 34.83
CA ALA A 147 -12.48 18.32 34.32
C ALA A 147 -11.79 19.65 34.02
N PHE A 148 -12.12 20.28 32.90
CA PHE A 148 -11.45 21.50 32.46
C PHE A 148 -12.42 22.52 31.89
N THR A 149 -11.95 23.77 31.84
CA THR A 149 -12.62 24.87 31.14
C THR A 149 -11.74 25.28 29.97
N THR A 150 -12.31 25.37 28.76
CA THR A 150 -11.59 25.75 27.56
C THR A 150 -10.98 27.15 27.69
N THR A 151 -9.87 27.39 27.00
CA THR A 151 -9.18 28.68 26.89
C THR A 151 -9.24 29.21 25.45
N SER A 152 -8.61 30.35 25.17
CA SER A 152 -8.46 30.88 23.80
C SER A 152 -7.71 29.95 22.84
N SER A 153 -6.96 28.99 23.39
CA SER A 153 -6.24 27.94 22.67
C SER A 153 -7.16 26.86 22.08
N PHE A 154 -8.46 26.90 22.37
CA PHE A 154 -9.45 25.95 21.87
C PHE A 154 -10.23 26.52 20.67
N MET A 155 -10.68 25.64 19.77
CA MET A 155 -11.46 26.00 18.57
C MET A 155 -12.75 26.75 18.90
N GLU A 156 -13.38 26.37 20.01
CA GLU A 156 -14.64 26.91 20.48
C GLU A 156 -14.52 28.11 21.42
N GLY A 157 -13.31 28.60 21.63
CA GLY A 157 -13.03 29.72 22.53
C GLY A 157 -13.05 29.33 24.01
N SER A 158 -12.88 30.33 24.87
CA SER A 158 -12.78 30.15 26.33
C SER A 158 -14.13 30.02 27.02
N GLY A 159 -14.19 29.23 28.10
CA GLY A 159 -15.32 29.23 29.04
C GLY A 159 -16.24 28.01 28.98
N LYS A 160 -16.05 27.09 28.04
CA LYS A 160 -16.81 25.84 27.99
C LYS A 160 -16.23 24.80 28.94
N LYS A 161 -17.09 24.12 29.71
CA LYS A 161 -16.69 23.12 30.69
C LYS A 161 -16.85 21.72 30.13
N TYR A 162 -15.84 20.88 30.34
CA TYR A 162 -15.82 19.48 29.94
C TYR A 162 -15.43 18.58 31.11
N PRO A 163 -16.03 17.38 31.23
CA PRO A 163 -15.67 16.43 32.27
C PRO A 163 -14.29 15.80 32.02
N ALA A 164 -13.71 15.23 33.08
CA ALA A 164 -12.57 14.34 33.00
C ALA A 164 -12.82 13.20 31.99
N GLY A 165 -11.78 12.81 31.25
CA GLY A 165 -11.86 11.81 30.19
C GLY A 165 -12.24 12.36 28.81
N THR A 166 -12.37 13.69 28.68
CA THR A 166 -12.67 14.31 27.38
C THR A 166 -11.43 14.29 26.49
N ASN A 167 -11.58 13.75 25.28
CA ASN A 167 -10.52 13.75 24.27
C ASN A 167 -10.43 15.10 23.57
N VAL A 168 -9.20 15.58 23.35
CA VAL A 168 -8.92 16.80 22.59
C VAL A 168 -7.85 16.52 21.54
N VAL A 169 -8.00 17.03 20.33
CA VAL A 169 -7.02 16.88 19.25
C VAL A 169 -6.39 18.23 18.91
N VAL A 170 -5.10 18.25 18.58
CA VAL A 170 -4.47 19.45 18.03
C VAL A 170 -4.74 19.54 16.52
N VAL A 171 -5.37 20.63 16.10
CA VAL A 171 -5.69 20.95 14.70
C VAL A 171 -4.97 22.21 14.24
N ASP A 172 -4.80 22.36 12.92
CA ASP A 172 -4.44 23.65 12.31
C ASP A 172 -5.72 24.41 12.01
N ALA A 173 -5.98 25.49 12.76
CA ALA A 173 -7.12 26.39 12.57
C ALA A 173 -6.97 27.31 11.35
N GLY A 174 -5.88 27.17 10.60
CA GLY A 174 -5.56 27.95 9.41
C GLY A 174 -4.23 28.67 9.53
N SER A 175 -3.47 28.72 8.43
CA SER A 175 -2.20 29.44 8.34
C SER A 175 -1.19 29.06 9.44
N ARG A 176 -1.13 27.78 9.84
CA ARG A 176 -0.22 27.26 10.88
C ARG A 176 -0.55 27.79 12.27
N THR A 177 -1.83 28.10 12.51
CA THR A 177 -2.34 28.51 13.82
C THR A 177 -2.94 27.30 14.50
N TYR A 178 -2.21 26.72 15.45
CA TYR A 178 -2.64 25.47 16.08
C TYR A 178 -3.62 25.74 17.23
N LYS A 179 -4.65 24.90 17.34
CA LYS A 179 -5.64 24.94 18.42
C LYS A 179 -6.01 23.53 18.88
N PHE A 180 -6.53 23.42 20.10
CA PHE A 180 -7.20 22.22 20.57
C PHE A 180 -8.65 22.20 20.06
N ASP A 181 -9.06 21.09 19.47
CA ASP A 181 -10.44 20.79 19.12
C ASP A 181 -10.96 19.68 20.05
N VAL A 182 -12.13 19.88 20.64
CA VAL A 182 -12.68 18.96 21.63
C VAL A 182 -13.48 17.87 20.92
N LEU A 183 -13.11 16.61 21.15
CA LEU A 183 -13.76 15.42 20.59
C LEU A 183 -14.79 14.83 21.56
N ALA A 184 -15.44 15.67 22.35
CA ALA A 184 -16.50 15.24 23.25
C ALA A 184 -17.78 14.96 22.47
N GLY A 185 -18.47 13.87 22.79
CA GLY A 185 -19.89 13.78 22.50
C GLY A 185 -20.60 14.87 23.30
N PHE A 186 -21.30 15.78 22.62
CA PHE A 186 -22.09 16.81 23.29
C PHE A 186 -23.11 16.15 24.22
N VAL A 187 -22.99 16.39 25.53
CA VAL A 187 -24.12 16.22 26.45
C VAL A 187 -24.54 17.62 26.88
N ASP A 188 -25.49 18.19 26.15
CA ASP A 188 -26.09 19.47 26.51
C ASP A 188 -26.99 19.27 27.73
N LEU A 189 -26.54 19.76 28.89
CA LEU A 189 -27.29 19.76 30.15
C LEU A 189 -27.89 21.13 30.48
N SER A 190 -27.84 22.11 29.56
CA SER A 190 -28.36 23.46 29.81
C SER A 190 -29.87 23.49 30.08
N GLY A 191 -30.61 22.48 29.60
CA GLY A 191 -32.02 22.29 29.91
C GLY A 191 -32.31 21.71 31.30
N TYR A 192 -31.29 21.27 32.04
CA TYR A 192 -31.45 20.70 33.38
C TYR A 192 -31.11 21.71 34.47
N ALA A 193 -31.90 21.74 35.54
CA ALA A 193 -31.63 22.57 36.70
C ALA A 193 -30.33 22.13 37.40
N THR A 194 -29.48 23.09 37.75
CA THR A 194 -28.29 22.81 38.58
C THR A 194 -28.71 22.34 39.97
N THR A 195 -27.84 21.61 40.68
CA THR A 195 -28.08 21.27 42.09
C THR A 195 -28.37 22.52 42.92
N SER A 196 -27.64 23.61 42.69
CA SER A 196 -27.89 24.89 43.37
C SER A 196 -29.29 25.46 43.09
N ALA A 197 -29.72 25.43 41.83
CA ALA A 197 -31.05 25.89 41.44
C ALA A 197 -32.14 25.01 42.05
N MET A 198 -31.95 23.69 42.04
CA MET A 198 -32.89 22.74 42.63
C MET A 198 -32.96 22.86 44.15
N THR A 199 -31.83 23.01 44.84
CA THR A 199 -31.79 23.29 46.28
C THR A 199 -32.53 24.58 46.62
N SER A 200 -32.36 25.63 45.82
CA SER A 200 -33.04 26.91 46.02
C SER A 200 -34.55 26.80 45.81
N ALA A 201 -34.98 26.09 44.76
CA ALA A 201 -36.39 25.84 44.48
C ALA A 201 -37.06 24.99 45.57
N ILE A 202 -36.38 23.94 46.05
CA ILE A 202 -36.86 23.09 47.15
C ILE A 202 -36.99 23.90 48.44
N ALA A 203 -35.99 24.73 48.79
CA ALA A 203 -36.04 25.58 49.96
C ALA A 203 -37.23 26.56 49.91
N THR A 204 -37.45 27.18 48.73
CA THR A 204 -38.58 28.09 48.50
C THR A 204 -39.92 27.38 48.65
N ALA A 205 -40.10 26.23 47.99
CA ALA A 205 -41.32 25.44 48.06
C ALA A 205 -41.62 24.97 49.49
N LYS A 206 -40.58 24.57 50.24
CA LYS A 206 -40.70 24.16 51.65
C LYS A 206 -41.17 25.33 52.52
N SER A 207 -40.58 26.51 52.39
CA SER A 207 -41.00 27.70 53.14
C SER A 207 -42.44 28.11 52.83
N GLN A 208 -42.84 28.05 51.55
CA GLN A 208 -44.22 28.33 51.14
C GLN A 208 -45.21 27.32 51.74
N ALA A 209 -44.90 26.02 51.68
CA ALA A 209 -45.74 24.97 52.25
C ALA A 209 -45.90 25.11 53.78
N ILE A 210 -44.82 25.41 54.50
CA ILE A 210 -44.85 25.67 55.95
C ILE A 210 -45.72 26.89 56.26
N SER A 211 -45.56 27.97 55.50
CA SER A 211 -46.34 29.20 55.68
C SER A 211 -47.83 28.96 55.48
N SER A 212 -48.21 28.22 54.43
CA SER A 212 -49.60 27.84 54.17
C SER A 212 -50.18 26.95 55.27
N ALA A 213 -49.42 25.98 55.77
CA ALA A 213 -49.85 25.09 56.85
C ALA A 213 -50.08 25.86 58.17
N ASN A 214 -49.16 26.76 58.51
CA ASN A 214 -49.29 27.63 59.68
C ASN A 214 -50.52 28.53 59.55
N SER A 215 -50.68 29.22 58.42
CA SER A 215 -51.84 30.09 58.19
C SER A 215 -53.18 29.33 58.29
N SER A 216 -53.26 28.11 57.74
CA SER A 216 -54.44 27.26 57.89
C SER A 216 -54.68 26.85 59.35
N THR A 217 -53.62 26.59 60.11
CA THR A 217 -53.69 26.23 61.53
C THR A 217 -54.16 27.41 62.36
N ASP A 218 -53.61 28.59 62.13
CA ASP A 218 -54.00 29.84 62.80
C ASP A 218 -55.47 30.16 62.54
N THR A 219 -55.93 29.99 61.29
CA THR A 219 -57.34 30.18 60.93
C THR A 219 -58.27 29.22 61.69
N LYS A 220 -57.88 27.94 61.81
CA LYS A 220 -58.64 26.95 62.59
C LYS A 220 -58.61 27.28 64.08
N LEU A 221 -57.46 27.64 64.63
CA LEU A 221 -57.30 27.99 66.04
C LEU A 221 -58.17 29.19 66.42
N ALA A 222 -58.23 30.20 65.55
CA ALA A 222 -59.11 31.36 65.71
C ALA A 222 -60.62 31.00 65.74
N SER A 223 -61.02 29.87 65.13
CA SER A 223 -62.40 29.39 65.20
C SER A 223 -62.72 28.62 66.49
N TYR A 224 -61.71 28.01 67.12
CA TYR A 224 -61.86 27.26 68.37
C TYR A 224 -61.79 28.17 69.60
N LEU A 225 -60.90 29.17 69.62
CA LEU A 225 -60.92 30.22 70.62
C LEU A 225 -61.86 31.33 70.17
N LYS A 226 -63.14 31.23 70.49
CA LYS A 226 -63.98 32.43 70.45
C LYS A 226 -63.48 33.33 71.57
N ALA A 227 -62.86 34.47 71.24
CA ALA A 227 -62.46 35.45 72.25
C ALA A 227 -63.62 35.86 73.19
N ALA A 228 -64.87 35.69 72.73
CA ALA A 228 -66.08 35.87 73.53
C ALA A 228 -66.31 34.80 74.63
N GLU A 229 -65.68 33.63 74.54
CA GLU A 229 -65.77 32.54 75.53
C GLU A 229 -64.62 32.60 76.57
N LEU A 230 -63.58 33.41 76.31
CA LEU A 230 -62.54 33.74 77.29
C LEU A 230 -63.02 34.90 78.17
N VAL A 231 -63.81 34.58 79.20
CA VAL A 231 -64.17 35.56 80.23
C VAL A 231 -63.05 35.58 81.27
N PRO A 232 -62.31 36.68 81.46
CA PRO A 232 -61.36 36.79 82.56
C PRO A 232 -62.12 36.70 83.87
N MET A 233 -61.72 35.78 84.74
CA MET A 233 -62.30 35.69 86.07
C MET A 233 -62.10 37.00 86.82
N THR A 234 -63.17 37.48 87.44
CA THR A 234 -63.13 38.64 88.33
C THR A 234 -62.38 38.31 89.62
N SER A 235 -61.87 39.33 90.31
CA SER A 235 -61.16 39.12 91.59
C SER A 235 -62.09 38.50 92.65
N GLU A 236 -63.39 38.80 92.54
CA GLU A 236 -64.46 38.27 93.37
C GLU A 236 -64.71 36.78 93.12
N GLU A 237 -64.73 36.34 91.85
CA GLU A 237 -64.86 34.91 91.51
C GLU A 237 -63.64 34.10 91.93
N ILE A 238 -62.43 34.68 91.84
CA ILE A 238 -61.21 34.05 92.33
C ILE A 238 -61.29 33.86 93.85
N GLN A 239 -61.70 34.89 94.59
CA GLN A 239 -61.84 34.82 96.04
C GLN A 239 -62.86 33.75 96.46
N ALA A 240 -64.00 33.67 95.77
CA ALA A 240 -65.05 32.69 96.07
C ALA A 240 -64.61 31.22 95.89
N ILE A 241 -63.62 30.92 95.05
CA ILE A 241 -63.06 29.56 94.91
C ILE A 241 -62.23 29.18 96.15
N PHE A 242 -61.49 30.12 96.71
CA PHE A 242 -60.66 29.88 97.88
C PHE A 242 -61.46 29.90 99.19
N ASP A 243 -62.54 30.69 99.26
CA ASP A 243 -63.40 30.75 100.44
C ASP A 243 -64.20 29.44 100.66
N GLY A 244 -64.33 28.59 99.64
CA GLY A 244 -64.96 27.27 99.76
C GLY A 244 -64.04 26.16 100.29
N TRP A 245 -62.79 26.47 100.65
CA TRP A 245 -61.78 25.52 101.14
C TRP A 245 -61.49 25.62 102.65
N GLU A 246 -62.25 26.44 103.39
CA GLU A 246 -62.27 26.44 104.87
C GLU A 246 -63.44 25.63 105.46
#